data_AF-A0A403M9I9-F1
#
_entry.id   AF-A0A403M9I9-F1
#
_cell.length_a   1.000
_cell.length_b   1.000
_cell.length_c   1.000
_cell.angle_alpha   90.00
_cell.angle_beta   90.00
_cell.angle_gamma   90.00
#
_symmetry.space_group_name_H-M   'P 1'
#
loop_
_entity.id
_entity.type
_entity.pdbx_description
1 polymer ?
#
loop_
_entity_poly.entity_id
_entity_poly.type
_entity_poly.pdbx_seq_one_letter_code
_entity_poly.pdbx_strand_id
1 'polypeptide(L)' 'MSKPKYPFEKRLEVVNHYFTTDDGYRIISARFGVPRTQVRTWV' A
#
# COMPACT_ATOMS: atom_id res chain seq x y z
N MET A 1 -13.22 -4.25 18.72
CA MET A 1 -12.15 -4.37 17.71
C MET A 1 -11.79 -2.98 17.22
N SER A 2 -10.52 -2.59 17.28
CA SER A 2 -10.07 -1.29 16.79
C SER A 2 -10.25 -1.21 15.28
N LYS A 3 -10.73 -0.07 14.77
CA LYS A 3 -10.84 0.14 13.32
C LYS A 3 -9.43 0.04 12.70
N PRO A 4 -9.24 -0.71 11.59
CA PRO A 4 -7.97 -0.75 10.92
C PRO A 4 -7.55 0.67 10.50
N LYS A 5 -6.25 0.99 10.63
CA LYS A 5 -5.70 2.29 10.23
C LYS A 5 -5.95 2.60 8.74
N TYR A 6 -6.00 1.56 7.91
CA TYR A 6 -6.25 1.68 6.48
C TYR A 6 -7.48 0.85 6.11
N PRO A 7 -8.48 1.44 5.42
CA PRO A 7 -9.63 0.70 4.92
C PRO A 7 -9.21 -0.28 3.80
N PHE A 8 -10.07 -1.26 3.52
CA PHE A 8 -9.82 -2.28 2.50
C PHE A 8 -9.55 -1.68 1.11
N GLU A 9 -10.34 -0.69 0.71
CA GLU A 9 -10.22 0.01 -0.58
C GLU A 9 -8.82 0.62 -0.76
N LYS A 10 -8.29 1.27 0.28
CA LYS A 10 -6.94 1.85 0.29
C LYS A 10 -5.87 0.77 0.12
N ARG A 11 -6.02 -0.37 0.80
CA ARG A 11 -5.09 -1.50 0.66
C ARG A 11 -5.13 -2.09 -0.75
N LEU A 12 -6.34 -2.27 -1.30
CA LEU A 12 -6.54 -2.80 -2.65
C LEU A 12 -5.91 -1.89 -3.71
N GLU A 13 -6.09 -0.58 -3.57
CA GLU A 13 -5.46 0.41 -4.46
C GLU A 13 -3.92 0.31 -4.46
N VAL A 14 -3.32 0.21 -3.26
CA VAL A 14 -1.86 0.07 -3.10
C VAL A 14 -1.34 -1.22 -3.73
N VAL A 15 -2.02 -2.35 -3.49
CA VAL A 15 -1.62 -3.65 -4.03
C VAL A 15 -1.78 -3.69 -5.55
N ASN A 16 -2.90 -3.18 -6.07
CA ASN A 16 -3.10 -3.08 -7.51
C ASN A 16 -2.03 -2.21 -8.18
N HIS A 17 -1.68 -1.05 -7.61
CA HIS A 17 -0.61 -0.21 -8.13
C HIS A 17 0.74 -0.93 -8.16
N TYR A 18 1.05 -1.72 -7.14
CA TYR A 18 2.28 -2.54 -7.13
C TYR A 18 2.32 -3.54 -8.30
N PHE A 19 1.19 -4.17 -8.65
CA PHE A 19 1.15 -5.15 -9.73
C PHE A 19 1.00 -4.55 -11.13
N THR A 20 0.53 -3.30 -11.25
CA THR A 20 0.33 -2.63 -12.55
C THR A 20 1.48 -1.71 -12.96
N THR A 21 2.42 -1.43 -12.06
CA THR A 21 3.54 -0.52 -12.31
C THR A 21 4.88 -1.17 -11.94
N ASP A 22 5.98 -0.67 -12.49
CA ASP A 22 7.34 -1.05 -12.10
C ASP A 22 7.82 -0.26 -10.86
N ASP A 23 6.91 0.38 -10.13
CA ASP A 23 7.24 1.21 -8.97
C ASP A 23 7.67 0.35 -7.78
N GLY A 24 8.90 0.54 -7.31
CA GLY A 24 9.35 -0.09 -6.07
C GLY A 24 8.65 0.44 -4.82
N TYR A 25 8.79 -0.29 -3.69
CA TYR A 25 8.15 0.03 -2.40
C TYR A 25 8.37 1.48 -1.93
N ARG A 26 9.51 2.10 -2.27
CA ARG A 26 9.79 3.50 -1.93
C ARG A 26 8.83 4.48 -2.60
N ILE A 27 8.59 4.28 -3.90
CA ILE A 27 7.75 5.16 -4.72
C ILE A 27 6.30 5.02 -4.28
N ILE A 28 5.83 3.78 -4.12
CA ILE A 28 4.48 3.45 -3.66
C ILE A 28 4.23 4.02 -2.26
N SER A 29 5.18 3.86 -1.34
CA SER A 29 5.08 4.41 0.02
C SER A 29 4.89 5.93 0.02
N ALA A 30 5.68 6.65 -0.78
CA ALA A 30 5.57 8.11 -0.91
C ALA A 30 4.24 8.52 -1.55
N ARG A 31 3.82 7.82 -2.61
CA ARG A 31 2.57 8.10 -3.35
C ARG A 31 1.33 7.94 -2.46
N PHE A 32 1.25 6.85 -1.71
CA PHE A 32 0.03 6.50 -0.95
C PHE A 32 0.05 6.97 0.51
N GLY A 33 1.17 7.50 1.00
CA GLY A 33 1.35 7.89 2.40
C GLY A 33 1.34 6.69 3.35
N VAL A 34 1.81 5.54 2.87
CA VAL A 34 1.82 4.26 3.60
C VAL A 34 3.26 3.86 3.88
N PRO A 35 3.63 3.41 5.10
CA PRO A 35 4.98 2.94 5.38
C PRO A 35 5.41 1.80 4.46
N ARG A 36 6.67 1.80 4.00
CA ARG A 36 7.19 0.72 3.11
C ARG A 36 7.01 -0.68 3.69
N THR A 37 7.16 -0.83 5.01
CA THR A 37 6.94 -2.10 5.71
C THR A 37 5.51 -2.58 5.55
N GLN A 38 4.55 -1.66 5.61
CA GLN A 38 3.13 -1.93 5.43
C GLN A 38 2.80 -2.31 3.99
N VAL A 39 3.40 -1.64 3.00
CA VAL A 39 3.29 -2.01 1.58
C VAL A 39 3.80 -3.44 1.37
N ARG A 40 4.97 -3.79 1.94
CA ARG A 40 5.55 -5.13 1.87
C ARG A 40 4.71 -6.22 2.57
N THR A 41 3.89 -5.86 3.55
CA THR A 41 2.98 -6.80 4.20
C THR A 41 1.71 -7.07 3.37
N TRP A 42 1.37 -6.19 2.44
CA TRP A 42 0.11 -6.27 1.68
C TRP A 42 0.26 -6.89 0.31
N VAL A 43 1.39 -6.63 -0.34
CA VAL A 43 1.85 -7.28 -1.58
C VAL A 43 2.27 -8.71 -1.25
#